data_AF-A0A965SRM6-F1
#
_entry.id   AF-A0A965SRM6-F1
#
_cell.length_a   1.000
_cell.length_b   1.000
_cell.length_c   1.000
_cell.angle_alpha   90.00
_cell.angle_beta   90.00
_cell.angle_gamma   90.00
#
_symmetry.space_group_name_H-M   'P 1'
#
loop_
_entity.id
_entity.type
_entity.pdbx_description
1 polymer ?
#
loop_
_entity_poly.entity_id
_entity_poly.type
_entity_poly.pdbx_seq_one_letter_code
_entity_poly.pdbx_strand_id
1 'polypeptide(L)' 'MLKNIISGLLVATMAIAGSAIAQSKQIKIGVIFDMSGALAAGGSNASYLGTKYAIDIINERGGVEGYKIVPIYVDAQS' A
#
# COMPACT_ATOMS: atom_id res chain seq x y z
N MET A 1 43.43 -12.99 -11.59
CA MET A 1 42.19 -13.57 -12.17
C MET A 1 41.23 -14.04 -11.09
N LEU A 2 41.62 -14.93 -10.17
CA LEU A 2 40.75 -15.43 -9.10
C LEU A 2 40.18 -14.32 -8.19
N LYS A 3 40.99 -13.31 -7.85
CA LYS A 3 40.57 -12.16 -7.03
C LYS A 3 39.46 -11.33 -7.70
N ASN A 4 39.54 -11.13 -9.01
CA ASN A 4 38.55 -10.39 -9.80
C ASN A 4 37.23 -11.17 -9.91
N ILE A 5 37.29 -12.50 -9.96
CA ILE A 5 36.11 -13.38 -9.98
C ILE A 5 35.40 -13.32 -8.62
N ILE A 6 36.15 -13.36 -7.51
CA ILE A 6 35.58 -13.25 -6.15
C ILE A 6 34.94 -11.87 -5.94
N SER A 7 35.60 -10.79 -6.37
CA SER A 7 35.02 -9.44 -6.31
C SER A 7 33.75 -9.32 -7.15
N GLY A 8 33.72 -9.90 -8.35
CA GLY A 8 32.54 -9.92 -9.21
C GLY A 8 31.37 -10.69 -8.60
N LEU A 9 31.65 -11.83 -7.95
CA LEU A 9 30.63 -12.65 -7.29
C LEU A 9 30.01 -11.92 -6.08
N LEU A 10 30.82 -11.20 -5.29
CA LEU A 10 30.35 -10.45 -4.13
C LEU A 10 29.39 -9.31 -4.53
N VAL A 11 29.73 -8.56 -5.59
CA VAL A 11 28.88 -7.49 -6.12
C VAL A 11 27.56 -8.04 -6.67
N ALA A 12 27.60 -9.18 -7.35
CA ALA A 12 26.38 -9.83 -7.86
C ALA A 12 25.44 -10.28 -6.72
N THR A 13 25.98 -10.85 -5.64
CA THR A 13 25.17 -11.26 -4.48
C THR A 13 24.52 -10.10 -3.74
N MET A 14 25.19 -8.94 -3.64
CA MET A 14 24.61 -7.75 -3.01
C MET A 14 23.47 -7.13 -3.86
N ALA A 15 23.57 -7.19 -5.19
CA ALA A 15 22.52 -6.70 -6.09
C ALA A 15 21.24 -7.55 -6.03
N ILE A 16 21.37 -8.86 -5.80
CA ILE A 16 20.24 -9.79 -5.69
C ILE A 16 19.56 -9.67 -4.31
N ALA A 17 20.32 -9.39 -3.25
CA ALA A 17 19.75 -9.15 -1.92
C ALA A 17 18.94 -7.83 -1.85
N GLY A 18 19.36 -6.80 -2.58
CA GLY A 18 18.64 -5.51 -2.63
C GLY A 18 17.30 -5.56 -3.35
N SER A 19 17.13 -6.46 -4.32
CA SER A 19 15.91 -6.54 -5.13
C SER A 19 14.74 -7.21 -4.40
N ALA A 20 15.00 -8.14 -3.45
CA ALA A 20 13.96 -8.72 -2.61
C ALA A 20 13.37 -7.73 -1.58
N ILE A 21 14.17 -6.75 -1.12
CA ILE A 21 13.72 -5.66 -0.24
C ILE A 21 12.89 -4.61 -1.00
N ALA A 22 13.03 -4.54 -2.33
CA ALA A 22 12.35 -3.55 -3.16
C ALA A 22 10.89 -3.90 -3.50
N GLN A 23 10.42 -5.11 -3.19
CA GLN A 23 8.98 -5.40 -3.29
C GLN A 23 8.26 -4.62 -2.18
N SER A 24 7.69 -3.46 -2.55
CA SER A 24 6.99 -2.60 -1.61
C SER A 24 5.91 -3.41 -0.87
N LYS A 25 6.05 -3.53 0.45
CA LYS A 25 5.06 -4.17 1.31
C LYS A 25 3.74 -3.41 1.19
N GLN A 26 2.73 -4.04 0.58
CA GLN A 26 1.42 -3.45 0.36
C GLN A 26 0.33 -4.36 0.90
N ILE A 27 -0.72 -3.77 1.48
CA ILE A 27 -1.97 -4.44 1.83
C ILE A 27 -3.08 -3.74 1.07
N LYS A 28 -3.84 -4.49 0.27
CA LYS A 28 -5.00 -3.95 -0.46
C LYS A 28 -6.25 -4.03 0.43
N ILE A 29 -6.96 -2.92 0.58
CA ILE A 29 -8.17 -2.85 1.41
C ILE A 29 -9.32 -2.28 0.58
N GLY A 30 -10.44 -2.99 0.52
CA GLY A 30 -11.67 -2.46 -0.08
C GLY A 30 -12.31 -1.42 0.84
N VAL A 31 -12.65 -0.26 0.28
CA VAL A 31 -13.37 0.83 0.94
C VAL A 31 -14.67 1.04 0.15
N ILE A 32 -15.76 0.49 0.67
CA ILE A 32 -17.03 0.35 -0.05
C ILE A 32 -18.10 1.11 0.72
N PHE A 33 -18.63 2.17 0.12
CA PHE A 33 -19.69 3.01 0.67
C PHE A 33 -20.63 3.47 -0.45
N ASP A 34 -21.84 3.88 -0.11
CA ASP A 34 -22.72 4.58 -1.05
C ASP A 34 -22.18 6.01 -1.25
N MET A 35 -21.48 6.23 -2.36
CA MET A 35 -20.96 7.55 -2.75
C MET A 35 -21.96 8.27 -3.67
N SER A 36 -22.82 7.51 -4.34
CA SER A 36 -24.02 7.98 -5.04
C SER A 36 -25.27 7.21 -4.56
N GLY A 37 -26.45 7.60 -5.05
CA GLY A 37 -27.72 6.98 -4.66
C GLY A 37 -28.42 7.66 -3.48
N ALA A 38 -29.57 7.12 -3.08
CA ALA A 38 -30.44 7.77 -2.10
C ALA A 38 -29.85 7.77 -0.68
N LEU A 39 -28.98 6.79 -0.40
CA LEU A 39 -28.38 6.61 0.92
C LEU A 39 -27.03 7.33 1.08
N ALA A 40 -26.49 7.95 0.02
CA ALA A 40 -25.18 8.57 0.04
C ALA A 40 -25.03 9.70 1.07
N ALA A 41 -26.11 10.46 1.29
CA ALA A 41 -26.18 11.54 2.27
C ALA A 41 -26.51 11.04 3.69
N GLY A 42 -26.92 9.78 3.85
CA GLY A 42 -27.29 9.16 5.14
C GLY A 42 -26.11 8.83 6.05
N GLY A 43 -24.91 9.31 5.73
CA GLY A 43 -23.68 9.04 6.48
C GLY A 43 -22.59 8.37 5.64
N SER A 44 -22.95 7.69 4.54
CA SER A 44 -22.01 6.94 3.70
C SER A 44 -20.85 7.80 3.17
N ASN A 45 -21.13 9.01 2.67
CA ASN A 45 -20.08 9.94 2.24
C ASN A 45 -19.16 10.38 3.39
N ALA A 46 -19.73 10.64 4.58
CA ALA A 46 -18.94 11.06 5.73
C ALA A 46 -18.03 9.91 6.22
N SER A 47 -18.55 8.68 6.25
CA SER A 47 -17.80 7.48 6.58
C SER A 47 -16.69 7.18 5.56
N TYR A 48 -16.98 7.31 4.26
CA TYR A 48 -15.98 7.19 3.20
C TYR A 48 -14.80 8.15 3.41
N LEU A 49 -15.09 9.44 3.62
CA LEU A 49 -14.05 10.44 3.85
C LEU A 49 -13.26 10.16 5.14
N GLY A 50 -13.94 9.80 6.22
CA GLY A 50 -13.29 9.41 7.48
C GLY A 50 -12.33 8.23 7.30
N THR A 51 -12.76 7.17 6.60
CA THR A 51 -11.90 6.02 6.28
C THR A 51 -10.73 6.43 5.40
N LYS A 52 -10.95 7.24 4.36
CA LYS A 52 -9.88 7.74 3.49
C LYS A 52 -8.82 8.49 4.31
N TYR A 53 -9.24 9.44 5.14
CA TYR A 53 -8.29 10.23 5.95
C TYR A 53 -7.56 9.38 6.98
N ALA A 54 -8.22 8.39 7.59
CA ALA A 54 -7.56 7.47 8.49
C ALA A 54 -6.46 6.66 7.78
N ILE A 55 -6.75 6.17 6.56
CA ILE A 55 -5.78 5.45 5.74
C ILE A 55 -4.60 6.35 5.36
N ASP A 56 -4.87 7.60 4.97
CA ASP A 56 -3.84 8.59 4.64
C ASP A 56 -2.91 8.81 5.85
N ILE A 57 -3.46 9.08 7.04
CA ILE A 57 -2.69 9.28 8.29
C ILE A 57 -1.88 8.03 8.67
N ILE A 58 -2.45 6.84 8.55
CA ILE A 58 -1.74 5.58 8.86
C ILE A 58 -0.57 5.39 7.91
N ASN A 59 -0.77 5.61 6.61
CA ASN A 59 0.28 5.50 5.62
C ASN A 59 1.40 6.54 5.84
N GLU A 60 1.05 7.78 6.17
CA GLU A 60 2.02 8.82 6.55
C GLU A 60 2.86 8.43 7.77
N ARG A 61 2.30 7.64 8.68
CA ARG A 61 2.97 7.13 9.89
C ARG A 61 3.71 5.80 9.69
N GLY A 62 3.93 5.38 8.44
CA GLY A 62 4.69 4.17 8.12
C GLY A 62 3.85 2.93 7.85
N GLY A 63 2.52 3.08 7.78
CA GLY A 63 1.60 1.99 7.46
C GLY A 63 1.36 1.05 8.63
N VAL A 64 0.97 -0.20 8.32
CA VAL A 64 0.69 -1.25 9.30
C VAL A 64 1.82 -2.27 9.24
N GLU A 65 2.62 -2.40 10.30
CA GLU A 65 3.78 -3.31 10.32
C GLU A 65 4.74 -3.09 9.13
N GLY A 66 4.88 -1.84 8.69
CA GLY A 66 5.66 -1.44 7.52
C GLY A 66 5.02 -1.74 6.16
N TYR A 67 3.75 -2.17 6.14
CA TYR A 67 2.96 -2.30 4.92
C TYR A 67 2.17 -1.02 4.63
N LYS A 68 2.30 -0.49 3.42
CA LYS A 68 1.44 0.59 2.93
C LYS A 68 0.05 0.04 2.61
N ILE A 69 -0.98 0.68 3.14
CA ILE A 69 -2.37 0.41 2.75
C ILE A 69 -2.61 0.98 1.36
N VAL A 70 -3.12 0.15 0.46
CA VAL A 70 -3.58 0.53 -0.88
C VAL A 70 -5.10 0.39 -0.92
N PRO A 71 -5.84 1.49 -0.70
CA PRO A 71 -7.29 1.44 -0.72
C PRO A 71 -7.82 1.23 -2.13
N ILE A 72 -8.89 0.44 -2.24
CA ILE A 72 -9.69 0.27 -3.45
C ILE A 72 -11.07 0.85 -3.14
N TYR A 73 -11.36 2.02 -3.70
CA TYR A 73 -12.62 2.72 -3.47
C TYR A 73 -13.69 2.21 -4.44
N VAL A 74 -14.86 1.88 -3.89
CA VAL A 74 -16.02 1.39 -4.67
C VAL A 74 -17.27 2.12 -4.20
N ASP A 75 -18.02 2.65 -5.16
CA ASP A 75 -19.36 3.19 -4.93
C ASP A 75 -20.37 2.02 -4.98
N ALA A 76 -21.07 1.77 -3.87
CA ALA A 76 -22.03 0.67 -3.75
C ALA A 76 -23.40 0.98 -4.40
N GLN A 77 -23.73 2.27 -4.59
CA GLN A 77 -24.90 2.75 -5.30
C GLN A 77 -26.27 2.22 -4.79
N SER A 78 -26.50 2.22 -3.48
CA SER A 78 -27.82 1.86 -2.91
C SER A 78 -28.94 2.90 -3.10
#